data_AF-A0A4P6ZJH3-F1
#
_entry.id   AF-A0A4P6ZJH3-F1
#
_cell.length_a   1.000
_cell.length_b   1.000
_cell.length_c   1.000
_cell.angle_alpha   90.00
_cell.angle_beta   90.00
_cell.angle_gamma   90.00
#
_symmetry.space_group_name_H-M   'P 1'
#
loop_
_entity.id
_entity.type
_entity.pdbx_description
1 polymer ?
#
loop_
_entity_poly.entity_id
_entity_poly.type
_entity_poly.pdbx_seq_one_letter_code
_entity_poly.pdbx_strand_id
1 'polypeptide(L)' 'MKKRIIDDHTIKVFVTRDDLKRNGITALDLLGDHNQIERFFYKILDQVDTQHLFTDHEPLTFRVIPDKLGLNIIIS' A
#
# COMPACT_ATOMS: atom_id res chain seq x y z
N MET A 1 8.99 4.21 3.74
CA MET A 1 8.38 3.07 3.01
C MET A 1 9.44 2.32 2.20
N LYS A 2 9.27 1.00 2.00
CA LYS A 2 10.19 0.20 1.19
C LYS A 2 9.42 -0.69 0.21
N LYS A 3 9.75 -0.62 -1.09
CA LYS A 3 9.16 -1.47 -2.14
C LYS A 3 10.06 -2.65 -2.49
N ARG A 4 9.45 -3.76 -2.91
CA ARG A 4 10.11 -4.92 -3.50
C ARG A 4 9.22 -5.50 -4.60
N ILE A 5 9.77 -5.63 -5.81
CA ILE A 5 9.10 -6.29 -6.94
C ILE A 5 9.11 -7.80 -6.65
N ILE A 6 7.95 -8.44 -6.83
CA ILE A 6 7.81 -9.90 -6.68
C ILE A 6 7.82 -10.53 -8.07
N ASP A 7 7.05 -9.98 -9.00
CA ASP A 7 7.00 -10.33 -10.42
C ASP A 7 6.45 -9.13 -11.25
N ASP A 8 6.21 -9.35 -12.54
CA ASP A 8 5.79 -8.32 -13.50
C ASP A 8 4.46 -7.64 -13.13
N HIS A 9 3.60 -8.35 -12.38
CA HIS A 9 2.28 -7.85 -11.98
C HIS A 9 2.12 -7.78 -10.47
N THR A 10 3.16 -8.02 -9.68
CA THR A 10 3.05 -8.06 -8.22
C THR A 10 4.16 -7.26 -7.55
N ILE A 11 3.77 -6.31 -6.70
CA ILE A 11 4.69 -5.59 -5.82
C ILE A 11 4.33 -5.79 -4.35
N LYS A 12 5.37 -5.84 -3.53
CA LYS A 12 5.27 -5.83 -2.08
C LYS A 12 5.80 -4.51 -1.54
N VAL A 13 4.97 -3.83 -0.75
CA VAL A 13 5.32 -2.59 -0.06
C VAL A 13 5.31 -2.84 1.44
N PHE A 14 6.39 -2.45 2.10
CA PHE A 14 6.45 -2.40 3.55
C PHE A 14 6.32 -0.95 4.03
N VAL A 15 5.30 -0.72 4.86
CA VAL A 15 5.01 0.58 5.48
C VAL A 15 5.32 0.49 6.96
N THR A 16 6.26 1.30 7.43
CA THR A 16 6.65 1.31 8.85
C THR A 16 5.60 2.01 9.70
N ARG A 17 5.59 1.77 11.02
CA ARG A 17 4.75 2.54 11.96
C ARG A 17 5.00 4.05 11.88
N ASP A 18 6.23 4.48 11.64
CA ASP A 18 6.56 5.91 11.50
C ASP A 18 6.01 6.48 10.20
N ASP A 19 6.05 5.72 9.09
CA ASP A 19 5.39 6.11 7.85
C ASP A 19 3.87 6.27 8.04
N LEU A 20 3.23 5.34 8.77
CA LEU A 20 1.80 5.41 9.08
C LEU A 20 1.46 6.68 9.87
N LYS A 21 2.19 6.93 10.96
CA LYS A 21 2.03 8.15 11.77
C LYS A 21 2.23 9.43 10.97
N ARG A 22 3.26 9.50 10.12
CA ARG A 22 3.50 10.66 9.23
C ARG A 22 2.35 10.92 8.27
N ASN A 23 1.63 9.87 7.87
CA ASN A 23 0.48 9.98 6.98
C ASN A 23 -0.85 10.15 7.73
N GLY A 24 -0.82 10.27 9.07
CA GLY A 24 -2.01 10.44 9.89
C GLY A 24 -2.93 9.22 9.92
N ILE A 25 -2.41 8.03 9.60
CA ILE A 25 -3.18 6.80 9.49
C ILE A 25 -2.69 5.81 10.54
N THR A 26 -3.62 5.11 11.18
CA THR A 26 -3.35 3.99 12.07
C THR A 26 -3.71 2.68 11.39
N ALA A 27 -3.18 1.56 11.89
CA ALA A 27 -3.54 0.24 11.36
C ALA A 27 -5.03 -0.10 11.55
N LEU A 28 -5.72 0.56 12.50
CA LEU A 28 -7.16 0.40 12.74
C LEU A 28 -8.00 1.12 11.69
N ASP A 29 -7.54 2.28 11.20
CA ASP A 29 -8.24 3.04 10.17
C ASP A 29 -8.35 2.25 8.85
N LEU A 30 -7.40 1.33 8.64
CA LEU A 30 -7.38 0.43 7.50
C LEU A 30 -8.44 -0.70 7.57
N LEU A 31 -9.11 -0.86 8.72
CA LEU A 31 -10.15 -1.86 8.91
C LEU A 31 -11.56 -1.24 8.88
N GLY A 32 -11.67 0.09 8.88
CA GLY A 32 -12.93 0.80 9.18
C GLY A 32 -13.58 1.55 8.02
N ASP A 33 -12.80 2.28 7.20
CA ASP A 33 -13.35 3.16 6.15
C ASP A 33 -12.75 2.83 4.77
N HIS A 34 -13.57 2.23 3.91
CA HIS A 34 -13.19 1.80 2.57
C HIS A 34 -12.71 2.96 1.68
N ASN A 35 -13.30 4.14 1.80
CA ASN A 35 -12.93 5.29 0.96
C ASN A 35 -11.61 5.93 1.41
N GLN A 36 -11.37 5.94 2.73
CA GLN A 36 -10.12 6.47 3.27
C GLN A 36 -8.95 5.55 2.93
N ILE A 37 -9.15 4.24 3.04
CA ILE A 37 -8.10 3.27 2.74
C ILE A 37 -7.78 3.21 1.24
N GLU A 38 -8.78 3.34 0.37
CA GLU A 38 -8.56 3.40 -1.07
C GLU A 38 -7.65 4.58 -1.45
N ARG A 39 -7.91 5.78 -0.92
CA ARG A 39 -7.04 6.94 -1.11
C ARG A 39 -5.62 6.70 -0.59
N PHE A 40 -5.47 5.99 0.53
CA PHE A 40 -4.17 5.63 1.06
C PHE A 40 -3.41 4.68 0.14
N PHE A 41 -4.07 3.67 -0.41
CA PHE A 41 -3.44 2.75 -1.35
C PHE A 41 -3.00 3.43 -2.64
N TYR A 42 -3.82 4.30 -3.22
CA TYR A 42 -3.40 5.10 -4.39
C TYR A 42 -2.21 6.01 -4.07
N LYS A 43 -2.16 6.59 -2.86
CA LYS A 43 -1.00 7.38 -2.42
C LYS A 43 0.26 6.53 -2.29
N ILE A 44 0.15 5.30 -1.79
CA ILE A 44 1.29 4.37 -1.77
C ILE A 44 1.74 4.09 -3.18
N LEU A 45 0.80 3.77 -4.07
CA LEU A 45 1.09 3.42 -5.45
C LEU A 45 1.82 4.57 -6.17
N ASP A 46 1.32 5.80 -6.05
CA ASP A 46 1.96 7.01 -6.59
C ASP A 46 3.41 7.20 -6.09
N GLN A 47 3.69 6.83 -4.84
CA GLN A 47 5.03 6.93 -4.26
C GLN A 47 5.98 5.79 -4.66
N VAL A 48 5.46 4.59 -4.92
CA VAL A 48 6.30 3.40 -5.15
C VAL A 48 6.36 2.99 -6.61
N ASP A 49 5.33 3.28 -7.39
CA ASP A 49 5.18 2.96 -8.81
C ASP A 49 5.31 4.22 -9.67
N THR A 50 6.49 4.83 -9.63
CA THR A 50 6.85 6.01 -10.45
C THR A 50 6.81 5.76 -11.96
N GLN A 51 6.71 4.50 -12.38
CA GLN A 51 6.63 4.10 -13.78
C GLN A 51 5.20 3.80 -14.23
N HIS A 52 4.21 3.95 -13.32
CA HIS A 52 2.79 3.73 -13.61
C HIS A 52 2.47 2.34 -14.17
N LEU A 53 3.28 1.33 -13.84
CA LEU A 53 3.14 -0.04 -14.34
C LEU A 53 1.84 -0.70 -13.88
N PHE A 54 1.27 -0.23 -12.77
CA PHE A 54 0.08 -0.79 -12.14
C PHE A 54 -1.16 0.10 -12.30
N THR A 55 -1.03 1.29 -12.88
CA THR A 55 -2.15 2.24 -13.02
C THR A 55 -2.91 2.14 -14.35
N ASP A 56 -2.44 1.34 -15.30
CA ASP A 56 -3.09 1.19 -16.60
C ASP A 56 -4.21 0.14 -16.56
N HIS A 57 -5.45 0.62 -16.54
CA HIS A 57 -6.68 -0.02 -17.03
C HIS A 57 -7.14 -1.36 -16.42
N GLU A 58 -6.42 -1.96 -15.48
CA GLU A 58 -6.79 -3.21 -14.82
C GLU A 58 -7.20 -3.03 -13.35
N PRO A 59 -8.19 -3.80 -12.87
CA PRO A 59 -8.59 -3.77 -11.46
C PRO A 59 -7.47 -4.31 -10.57
N LEU A 60 -6.98 -3.48 -9.64
CA LEU A 60 -5.96 -3.85 -8.67
C LEU A 60 -6.54 -4.52 -7.43
N THR A 61 -5.82 -5.51 -6.91
CA THR A 61 -6.10 -6.14 -5.62
C THR A 61 -5.09 -5.69 -4.57
N PHE A 62 -5.60 -5.26 -3.42
CA PHE A 62 -4.77 -4.90 -2.26
C PHE A 62 -4.92 -5.92 -1.14
N ARG A 63 -3.82 -6.55 -0.74
CA ARG A 63 -3.77 -7.43 0.43
C ARG A 63 -2.91 -6.82 1.52
N VAL A 64 -3.51 -6.57 2.68
CA VAL A 64 -2.83 -5.99 3.85
C VAL A 64 -2.61 -7.06 4.91
N ILE A 65 -1.37 -7.17 5.38
CA ILE A 65 -0.97 -8.07 6.46
C ILE A 65 -0.27 -7.23 7.54
N PRO A 66 -0.89 -7.05 8.72
CA PRO A 66 -0.25 -6.34 9.82
C PRO A 66 0.93 -7.12 10.39
N ASP A 67 1.96 -6.40 10.83
CA ASP A 67 3.16 -6.94 11.47
C ASP A 67 3.56 -6.05 12.66
N LYS A 68 4.39 -6.55 13.57
CA LYS A 68 4.93 -5.83 14.72
C LYS A 68 5.60 -4.51 14.30
N LEU A 69 6.20 -4.44 13.12
CA LEU A 69 6.95 -3.26 12.66
C LEU A 69 6.11 -2.29 11.79
N GLY A 70 4.89 -2.66 11.41
CA GLY A 70 4.07 -1.87 10.50
C GLY A 70 3.13 -2.75 9.68
N LEU A 71 3.11 -2.56 8.36
CA LEU A 71 2.22 -3.28 7.45
C LEU A 71 2.99 -3.79 6.24
N ASN A 72 2.67 -5.03 5.86
CA ASN A 72 3.04 -5.59 4.57
C ASN A 72 1.83 -5.47 3.65
N ILE A 73 2.01 -4.81 2.51
CA ILE A 73 0.97 -4.62 1.49
C ILE A 73 1.44 -5.33 0.23
N ILE A 74 0.56 -6.14 -0.36
CA ILE A 74 0.77 -6.77 -1.67
C ILE A 74 -0.24 -6.17 -2.62
N ILE A 75 0.25 -5.77 -3.79
CA ILE A 75 -0.54 -5.16 -4.87
C ILE A 75 -0.34 -6.04 -6.11
N SER A 76 -1.44 -6.49 -6.69
CA SER A 76 -1.49 -7.37 -7.88
C SER A 76 -2.74 -7.16 -8.69
#